data_AF-A0A538CG01-F1
#
_entry.id   AF-A0A538CG01-F1
#
_cell.length_a   1.000
_cell.length_b   1.000
_cell.length_c   1.000
_cell.angle_alpha   90.00
_cell.angle_beta   90.00
_cell.angle_gamma   90.00
#
_symmetry.space_group_name_H-M   'P 1'
#
loop_
_entity.id
_entity.type
_entity.pdbx_description
1 polymer ?
#
loop_
_entity_poly.entity_id
_entity_poly.type
_entity_poly.pdbx_seq_one_letter_code
_entity_poly.pdbx_strand_id
1 'polypeptide(L)'
;MFHRVGLHVRQQLVGYLALFVAIGGVSYAAVSLPKNSVGTKQLKKNAVSRTKIRNNAVNGAKIADNSVQGADILESSLGQVPSAAAADNAAHATAADNAAHATAADSAQNAANAANAANADKLDGTDSTGFYRSATKVADSDKLDGLDSTAFARGNAAVNALIATDVNLGLHDVISLPGVGVVRASCGFTSIAFDYKNTSGGSQYVVQERAGAYTEFENVANNADTTDTAATEPNGVTFHVAGSGFANTTTFIVHADIANGTAGPCVYQGTIISSAGTGAGAAAVSRSAEPTAGQRTVTRGSTTRVIG
;
A
#
# COMPACT_ATOMS: atom_id res chain seq x y z
N MET A 1 42.33 51.61 -125.45
CA MET A 1 41.50 50.40 -125.15
C MET A 1 40.07 50.75 -124.73
N PHE A 2 39.86 51.80 -123.92
CA PHE A 2 38.53 52.16 -123.38
C PHE A 2 37.48 52.69 -124.38
N HIS A 3 37.87 53.29 -125.52
CA HIS A 3 36.92 53.75 -126.54
C HIS A 3 36.16 52.61 -127.24
N ARG A 4 36.72 51.39 -127.32
CA ARG A 4 36.04 50.23 -127.92
C ARG A 4 35.03 49.59 -126.97
N VAL A 5 35.24 49.73 -125.66
CA VAL A 5 34.33 49.20 -124.63
C VAL A 5 33.05 50.04 -124.57
N GLY A 6 33.15 51.38 -124.69
CA GLY A 6 31.98 52.27 -124.67
C GLY A 6 31.02 52.07 -125.84
N LEU A 7 31.52 51.76 -127.04
CA LEU A 7 30.68 51.46 -128.20
C LEU A 7 29.96 50.10 -128.05
N HIS A 8 30.66 49.12 -127.45
CA HIS A 8 30.13 47.78 -127.20
C HIS A 8 28.98 47.80 -126.17
N VAL A 9 29.12 48.58 -125.10
CA VAL A 9 28.08 48.75 -124.07
C VAL A 9 26.83 49.43 -124.63
N ARG A 10 26.98 50.39 -125.56
CA ARG A 10 25.84 51.07 -126.20
C ARG A 10 25.04 50.16 -127.13
N GLN A 11 25.70 49.26 -127.86
CA GLN A 11 25.04 48.30 -128.76
C GLN A 11 24.44 47.11 -128.01
N GLN A 12 24.99 46.73 -126.86
CA GLN A 12 24.57 45.57 -126.03
C GLN A 12 23.80 46.00 -124.76
N LEU A 13 23.25 47.20 -124.73
CA LEU A 13 22.63 47.79 -123.52
C LEU A 13 21.47 46.93 -122.98
N VAL A 14 20.67 46.38 -123.88
CA VAL A 14 19.57 45.46 -123.54
C VAL A 14 20.10 44.17 -122.93
N GLY A 15 21.25 43.67 -123.39
CA GLY A 15 21.91 42.49 -122.83
C GLY A 15 22.40 42.72 -121.40
N TYR A 16 23.00 43.87 -121.12
CA TYR A 16 23.42 44.22 -119.75
C TYR A 16 22.23 44.50 -118.82
N LEU A 17 21.15 45.11 -119.30
CA LEU A 17 19.90 45.28 -118.54
C LEU A 17 19.22 43.93 -118.26
N ALA A 18 19.12 43.07 -119.27
CA ALA A 18 18.57 41.73 -119.12
C ALA A 18 19.41 40.90 -118.14
N LEU A 19 20.74 41.01 -118.20
CA LEU A 19 21.64 40.37 -117.26
C LEU A 19 21.47 40.96 -115.85
N PHE A 20 21.38 42.28 -115.70
CA PHE A 20 21.13 42.92 -114.40
C PHE A 20 19.79 42.49 -113.80
N VAL A 21 18.73 42.38 -114.59
CA VAL A 21 17.40 41.91 -114.16
C VAL A 21 17.42 40.40 -113.86
N ALA A 22 18.12 39.61 -114.68
CA ALA A 22 18.24 38.17 -114.48
C ALA A 22 19.01 37.81 -113.20
N ILE A 23 20.02 38.59 -112.83
CA ILE A 23 20.77 38.39 -111.58
C ILE A 23 20.09 39.12 -110.40
N GLY A 24 19.42 40.24 -110.64
CA GLY A 24 18.74 41.05 -109.62
C GLY A 24 17.37 40.52 -109.17
N GLY A 25 16.76 39.59 -109.90
CA GLY A 25 15.39 39.10 -109.66
C GLY A 25 15.19 38.26 -108.38
N VAL A 26 16.25 37.81 -107.71
CA VAL A 26 16.15 36.93 -106.53
C VAL A 26 16.06 37.66 -105.19
N SER A 27 16.25 38.98 -105.14
CA SER A 27 16.40 39.71 -103.87
C SER A 27 15.10 40.27 -103.27
N TYR A 28 14.00 40.37 -104.04
CA TYR A 28 12.80 41.05 -103.56
C TYR A 28 11.95 40.23 -102.57
N ALA A 29 12.13 38.91 -102.51
CA ALA A 29 11.41 38.06 -101.56
C ALA A 29 11.97 38.12 -100.11
N ALA A 30 13.11 38.79 -99.90
CA ALA A 30 13.86 38.72 -98.64
C ALA A 30 13.67 39.91 -97.69
N VAL A 31 13.00 41.00 -98.10
CA VAL A 31 13.15 42.29 -97.39
C VAL A 31 12.04 42.60 -96.38
N SER A 32 10.84 42.05 -96.52
CA SER A 32 9.82 42.16 -95.47
C SER A 32 8.71 41.14 -95.67
N LEU A 33 8.64 40.15 -94.78
CA LEU A 33 7.46 39.29 -94.70
C LEU A 33 6.33 40.10 -94.05
N PRO A 34 5.11 40.09 -94.62
CA PRO A 34 3.95 40.64 -93.94
C PRO A 34 3.76 39.96 -92.56
N LYS A 35 3.13 40.68 -91.62
CA LYS A 35 2.81 40.11 -90.31
C LYS A 35 1.98 38.84 -90.49
N ASN A 36 2.27 37.81 -89.69
CA ASN A 36 1.60 36.50 -89.72
C ASN A 36 1.84 35.65 -91.00
N SER A 37 2.82 35.98 -91.85
CA SER A 37 3.16 35.19 -93.05
C SER A 37 4.15 34.04 -92.81
N VAL A 38 4.50 33.77 -91.54
CA VAL A 38 5.35 32.65 -91.14
C VAL A 38 4.51 31.64 -90.36
N GLY A 39 4.07 30.58 -91.03
CA GLY A 39 3.41 29.42 -90.44
C GLY A 39 4.39 28.33 -89.99
N THR A 40 3.86 27.28 -89.36
CA THR A 40 4.66 26.18 -88.78
C THR A 40 5.54 25.46 -89.79
N LYS A 41 5.09 25.31 -91.05
CA LYS A 41 5.86 24.67 -92.14
C LYS A 41 7.12 25.45 -92.53
N GLN A 42 7.19 26.74 -92.24
CA GLN A 42 8.36 27.60 -92.52
C GLN A 42 9.38 27.58 -91.35
N LEU A 43 9.01 27.02 -90.20
CA LEU A 43 9.88 26.91 -89.02
C LEU A 43 10.49 25.50 -88.96
N LYS A 44 11.83 25.41 -89.09
CA LYS A 44 12.56 24.16 -88.83
C LYS A 44 12.52 23.80 -87.34
N LYS A 45 12.65 22.51 -87.01
CA LYS A 45 12.81 22.06 -85.61
C LYS A 45 13.95 22.81 -84.93
N ASN A 46 13.73 23.28 -83.69
CA ASN A 46 14.68 24.09 -82.90
C ASN A 46 15.07 25.45 -83.51
N ALA A 47 14.33 25.96 -84.50
CA ALA A 47 14.62 27.28 -85.08
C ALA A 47 14.43 28.44 -84.08
N VAL A 48 13.55 28.27 -83.09
CA VAL A 48 13.28 29.27 -82.05
C VAL A 48 14.04 28.89 -80.77
N SER A 49 15.14 29.61 -80.49
CA SER A 49 15.93 29.49 -79.26
C SER A 49 15.46 30.49 -78.20
N ARG A 50 15.86 30.30 -76.93
CA ARG A 50 15.54 31.24 -75.82
C ARG A 50 15.88 32.69 -76.16
N THR A 51 17.03 32.94 -76.78
CA THR A 51 17.48 34.29 -77.18
C THR A 51 16.60 34.95 -78.25
N LYS A 52 15.81 34.18 -79.00
CA LYS A 52 14.85 34.69 -80.00
C LYS A 52 13.48 35.00 -79.39
N ILE A 53 13.26 34.61 -78.14
CA ILE A 53 12.04 34.88 -77.38
C ILE A 53 12.32 36.11 -76.50
N ARG A 54 11.56 37.18 -76.71
CA ARG A 54 11.65 38.38 -75.85
C ARG A 54 11.10 38.08 -74.46
N ASN A 55 11.58 38.80 -73.44
CA ASN A 55 11.01 38.71 -72.09
C ASN A 55 9.49 38.96 -72.13
N ASN A 56 8.73 38.17 -71.37
CA ASN A 56 7.26 38.19 -71.32
C ASN A 56 6.55 37.86 -72.66
N ALA A 57 7.27 37.36 -73.68
CA ALA A 57 6.64 36.98 -74.94
C ALA A 57 5.77 35.73 -74.80
N VAL A 58 6.07 34.82 -73.86
CA VAL A 58 5.21 33.70 -73.49
C VAL A 58 4.53 34.07 -72.18
N ASN A 59 3.23 34.35 -72.24
CA ASN A 59 2.39 34.70 -71.08
C ASN A 59 1.32 33.63 -70.88
N GLY A 60 0.54 33.72 -69.80
CA GLY A 60 -0.50 32.73 -69.48
C GLY A 60 -1.46 32.46 -70.63
N ALA A 61 -1.88 33.48 -71.37
CA ALA A 61 -2.77 33.32 -72.52
C ALA A 61 -2.18 32.52 -73.71
N LYS A 62 -0.87 32.31 -73.74
CA LYS A 62 -0.17 31.50 -74.77
C LYS A 62 0.16 30.10 -74.29
N ILE A 63 -0.11 29.80 -73.01
CA ILE A 63 0.10 28.50 -72.40
C ILE A 63 -1.28 27.85 -72.27
N ALA A 64 -1.41 26.60 -72.71
CA ALA A 64 -2.67 25.89 -72.54
C ALA A 64 -2.82 25.48 -71.07
N ASP A 65 -4.04 25.58 -70.54
CA ASP A 65 -4.32 25.21 -69.16
C ASP A 65 -3.90 23.76 -68.89
N ASN A 66 -3.21 23.54 -67.76
CA ASN A 66 -2.69 22.24 -67.33
C ASN A 66 -1.65 21.60 -68.28
N SER A 67 -1.05 22.35 -69.21
CA SER A 67 -0.06 21.77 -70.13
C SER A 67 1.37 21.73 -69.58
N VAL A 68 1.66 22.51 -68.53
CA VAL A 68 2.99 22.58 -67.90
C VAL A 68 3.04 21.60 -66.74
N GLN A 69 3.98 20.67 -66.75
CA GLN A 69 4.14 19.64 -65.73
C GLN A 69 5.23 20.01 -64.74
N GLY A 70 5.33 19.28 -63.62
CA GLY A 70 6.40 19.50 -62.62
C GLY A 70 7.80 19.46 -63.25
N ALA A 71 8.04 18.52 -64.17
CA ALA A 71 9.34 18.42 -64.88
C ALA A 71 9.71 19.67 -65.73
N ASP A 72 8.75 20.51 -66.09
CA ASP A 72 8.98 21.77 -66.82
C ASP A 72 9.29 22.95 -65.88
N ILE A 73 9.08 22.78 -64.57
CA ILE A 73 9.19 23.81 -63.54
C ILE A 73 10.35 23.46 -62.62
N LEU A 74 11.15 24.47 -62.24
CA LEU A 74 12.12 24.31 -61.16
C LEU A 74 11.43 24.71 -59.85
N GLU A 75 10.89 23.75 -59.11
CA GLU A 75 10.04 24.00 -57.94
C GLU A 75 10.76 24.79 -56.85
N SER A 76 12.07 24.61 -56.69
CA SER A 76 12.89 25.36 -55.73
C SER A 76 13.02 26.85 -56.04
N SER A 77 12.69 27.27 -57.27
CA SER A 77 12.67 28.69 -57.66
C SER A 77 11.33 29.37 -57.37
N LEU A 78 10.31 28.59 -56.98
CA LEU A 78 9.00 29.11 -56.62
C LEU A 78 8.97 29.47 -55.12
N GLY A 79 8.34 30.59 -54.78
CA GLY A 79 8.00 30.90 -53.39
C GLY A 79 6.87 30.00 -52.88
N GLN A 80 6.70 29.95 -51.56
CA GLN A 80 5.61 29.20 -50.94
C GLN A 80 4.26 29.70 -51.44
N VAL A 81 3.44 28.79 -51.98
CA VAL A 81 2.06 29.11 -52.35
C VAL A 81 1.25 29.43 -51.09
N PRO A 82 0.41 30.48 -51.07
CA PRO A 82 -0.32 30.91 -49.88
C PRO A 82 -1.17 29.82 -49.21
N SER A 83 -1.72 28.86 -49.98
CA SER A 83 -2.46 27.72 -49.44
C SER A 83 -1.58 26.75 -48.63
N ALA A 84 -0.29 26.62 -48.97
CA ALA A 84 0.65 25.82 -48.19
C ALA A 84 0.96 26.47 -46.84
N ALA A 85 1.02 27.81 -46.78
CA ALA A 85 1.17 28.52 -45.51
C ALA A 85 -0.04 28.32 -44.57
N ALA A 86 -1.25 28.26 -45.13
CA ALA A 86 -2.45 27.91 -44.35
C ALA A 86 -2.39 26.47 -43.81
N ALA A 87 -1.84 25.53 -44.58
CA ALA A 87 -1.65 24.15 -44.14
C ALA A 87 -0.62 24.04 -43.00
N ASP A 88 0.49 24.76 -43.08
CA ASP A 88 1.50 24.81 -42.01
C ASP A 88 0.91 25.38 -40.71
N ASN A 89 0.14 26.47 -40.82
CA ASN A 89 -0.55 27.07 -39.67
C ASN A 89 -1.55 26.10 -39.01
N ALA A 90 -2.28 25.31 -39.80
CA ALA A 90 -3.21 24.32 -39.27
C ALA A 90 -2.49 23.18 -38.52
N ALA A 91 -1.34 22.73 -39.04
CA ALA A 91 -0.50 21.75 -38.36
C ALA A 91 0.06 22.29 -37.03
N HIS A 92 0.53 23.55 -37.03
CA HIS A 92 0.98 24.22 -35.81
C HIS A 92 -0.15 24.37 -34.77
N ALA A 93 -1.36 24.73 -35.18
CA ALA A 93 -2.51 24.82 -34.29
C ALA A 93 -2.84 23.45 -33.65
N THR A 94 -2.87 22.38 -34.44
CA THR A 94 -3.11 21.02 -33.95
C THR A 94 -2.04 20.59 -32.92
N ALA A 95 -0.77 20.90 -33.18
CA ALA A 95 0.31 20.59 -32.25
C ALA A 95 0.17 21.38 -30.92
N ALA A 96 -0.25 22.65 -31.00
CA ALA A 96 -0.48 23.49 -29.82
C ALA A 96 -1.66 22.96 -28.98
N ASP A 97 -2.77 22.59 -29.62
CA ASP A 97 -3.94 22.01 -28.93
C ASP A 97 -3.60 20.69 -28.22
N ASN A 98 -2.83 19.82 -28.89
CA ASN A 98 -2.35 18.57 -28.29
C ASN A 98 -1.46 18.82 -27.06
N ALA A 99 -0.57 19.82 -27.12
CA ALA A 99 0.28 20.18 -25.99
C ALA A 99 -0.52 20.76 -24.81
N ALA A 100 -1.54 21.58 -25.10
CA ALA A 100 -2.44 22.11 -24.09
C ALA A 100 -3.26 20.98 -23.42
N HIS A 101 -3.77 20.03 -24.21
CA HIS A 101 -4.48 18.86 -23.69
C HIS A 101 -3.60 17.98 -22.80
N ALA A 102 -2.34 17.74 -23.19
CA ALA A 102 -1.39 16.99 -22.36
C ALA A 102 -1.14 17.70 -21.01
N THR A 103 -0.92 19.01 -21.02
CA THR A 103 -0.71 19.81 -19.80
C THR A 103 -1.93 19.78 -18.89
N ALA A 104 -3.14 19.85 -19.45
CA ALA A 104 -4.39 19.75 -18.70
C ALA A 104 -4.56 18.36 -18.06
N ALA A 105 -4.19 17.29 -18.78
CA ALA A 105 -4.22 15.92 -18.26
C ALA A 105 -3.23 15.74 -17.09
N ASP A 106 -1.99 16.22 -17.22
CA ASP A 106 -0.99 16.17 -16.15
C ASP A 106 -1.44 16.97 -14.92
N SER A 107 -2.06 18.14 -15.13
CA SER A 107 -2.60 18.95 -14.06
C SER A 107 -3.74 18.24 -13.31
N ALA A 108 -4.62 17.56 -14.04
CA ALA A 108 -5.71 16.77 -13.46
C ALA A 108 -5.18 15.57 -12.65
N GLN A 109 -4.17 14.87 -13.18
CA GLN A 109 -3.49 13.77 -12.48
C GLN A 109 -2.85 14.27 -11.17
N ASN A 110 -2.14 15.40 -11.22
CA ASN A 110 -1.51 15.99 -10.04
C ASN A 110 -2.54 16.41 -8.98
N ALA A 111 -3.68 16.99 -9.40
CA ALA A 111 -4.77 17.32 -8.49
C ALA A 111 -5.38 16.07 -7.83
N ALA A 112 -5.58 14.98 -8.58
CA ALA A 112 -6.06 13.71 -8.04
C ALA A 112 -5.07 13.09 -7.05
N ASN A 113 -3.78 13.10 -7.38
CA ASN A 113 -2.72 12.62 -6.50
C ASN A 113 -2.66 13.43 -5.19
N ALA A 114 -2.78 14.75 -5.27
CA ALA A 114 -2.81 15.62 -4.08
C ALA A 114 -4.04 15.34 -3.19
N ALA A 115 -5.22 15.11 -3.80
CA ALA A 115 -6.43 14.73 -3.06
C ALA A 115 -6.28 13.37 -2.37
N ASN A 116 -5.70 12.38 -3.06
CA ASN A 116 -5.43 11.06 -2.50
C ASN A 116 -4.43 11.14 -1.34
N ALA A 117 -3.38 11.96 -1.45
CA ALA A 117 -2.44 12.19 -0.35
C ALA A 117 -3.13 12.81 0.86
N ALA A 118 -4.00 13.81 0.67
CA ALA A 118 -4.77 14.42 1.76
C ALA A 118 -5.79 13.45 2.41
N ASN A 119 -6.26 12.46 1.65
CA ASN A 119 -7.13 11.41 2.17
C ASN A 119 -6.34 10.26 2.80
N ALA A 120 -5.04 10.11 2.55
CA ALA A 120 -4.24 9.06 3.20
C ALA A 120 -4.19 9.26 4.72
N ASP A 121 -4.27 10.51 5.18
CA ASP A 121 -4.35 10.85 6.61
C ASP A 121 -5.76 10.65 7.19
N LYS A 122 -6.76 10.32 6.36
CA LYS A 122 -8.16 10.16 6.74
C LYS A 122 -8.68 8.75 6.44
N LEU A 123 -9.10 8.02 7.46
CA LEU A 123 -9.81 6.74 7.29
C LEU A 123 -11.32 6.99 7.43
N ASP A 124 -12.09 6.68 6.39
CA ASP A 124 -13.55 6.91 6.33
C ASP A 124 -13.95 8.38 6.63
N GLY A 125 -13.20 9.33 6.05
CA GLY A 125 -13.44 10.77 6.24
C GLY A 125 -13.02 11.33 7.60
N THR A 126 -12.50 10.49 8.50
CA THR A 126 -12.03 10.88 9.83
C THR A 126 -10.50 10.91 9.87
N ASP A 127 -9.92 11.98 10.41
CA ASP A 127 -8.48 12.10 10.65
C ASP A 127 -7.97 10.88 11.46
N SER A 128 -6.79 10.35 11.12
CA SER A 128 -6.13 9.25 11.81
C SER A 128 -5.97 9.52 13.32
N THR A 129 -5.81 10.78 13.72
CA THR A 129 -5.78 11.20 15.13
C THR A 129 -7.16 11.24 15.80
N GLY A 130 -8.24 11.28 15.00
CA GLY A 130 -9.63 11.23 15.43
C GLY A 130 -10.06 9.86 15.95
N PHE A 131 -9.46 8.77 15.47
CA PHE A 131 -9.72 7.41 15.97
C PHE A 131 -9.36 7.21 17.45
N TYR A 132 -8.45 8.03 17.98
CA TYR A 132 -8.03 8.00 19.39
C TYR A 132 -8.91 8.87 20.30
N ARG A 133 -9.85 9.65 19.76
CA ARG A 133 -10.71 10.54 20.55
C ARG A 133 -11.86 9.72 21.14
N SER A 134 -11.61 9.17 22.32
CA SER A 134 -12.55 8.80 23.39
C SER A 134 -13.87 8.12 22.96
N ALA A 135 -14.01 6.83 23.30
CA ALA A 135 -15.15 5.92 23.11
C ALA A 135 -15.17 5.04 21.84
N THR A 136 -14.07 4.95 21.08
CA THR A 136 -13.92 3.93 20.04
C THR A 136 -13.38 2.64 20.64
N LYS A 137 -13.73 1.49 20.04
CA LYS A 137 -13.31 0.13 20.43
C LYS A 137 -11.80 -0.03 20.66
N VAL A 138 -10.99 0.87 20.11
CA VAL A 138 -9.52 0.88 20.25
C VAL A 138 -9.05 1.39 21.62
N ALA A 139 -9.74 2.37 22.22
CA ALA A 139 -9.40 2.92 23.53
C ALA A 139 -9.72 1.96 24.69
N ASP A 140 -10.67 1.05 24.45
CA ASP A 140 -11.09 0.01 25.37
C ASP A 140 -10.60 -1.37 24.91
N SER A 141 -9.48 -1.45 24.18
CA SER A 141 -8.96 -2.74 23.68
C SER A 141 -8.68 -3.75 24.79
N ASP A 142 -8.32 -3.27 25.98
CA ASP A 142 -8.10 -4.10 27.17
C ASP A 142 -9.39 -4.39 27.96
N LYS A 143 -10.53 -3.87 27.48
CA LYS A 143 -11.85 -4.04 28.08
C LYS A 143 -12.80 -4.77 27.13
N LEU A 144 -13.42 -5.84 27.61
CA LEU A 144 -14.54 -6.49 26.93
C LEU A 144 -15.83 -5.91 27.51
N ASP A 145 -16.67 -5.31 26.68
CA ASP A 145 -17.96 -4.71 27.07
C ASP A 145 -17.86 -3.67 28.20
N GLY A 146 -16.76 -2.89 28.23
CA GLY A 146 -16.54 -1.83 29.22
C GLY A 146 -16.05 -2.31 30.58
N LEU A 147 -15.79 -3.61 30.73
CA LEU A 147 -15.17 -4.19 31.91
C LEU A 147 -13.70 -4.51 31.66
N ASP A 148 -12.85 -4.14 32.62
CA ASP A 148 -11.44 -4.53 32.66
C ASP A 148 -11.29 -6.06 32.52
N SER A 149 -10.32 -6.53 31.76
CA SER A 149 -10.12 -7.97 31.49
C SER A 149 -9.98 -8.83 32.77
N THR A 150 -9.56 -8.24 33.90
CA THR A 150 -9.51 -8.92 35.21
C THR A 150 -10.88 -9.13 35.85
N ALA A 151 -11.93 -8.44 35.38
CA ALA A 151 -13.29 -8.59 35.91
C ALA A 151 -13.90 -9.97 35.66
N PHE A 152 -13.45 -10.69 34.62
CA PHE A 152 -13.85 -12.08 34.34
C PHE A 152 -13.35 -13.07 35.41
N ALA A 153 -12.37 -12.70 36.23
CA ALA A 153 -11.88 -13.53 37.34
C ALA A 153 -12.71 -13.39 38.63
N ARG A 154 -13.72 -12.50 38.67
CA ARG A 154 -14.51 -12.20 39.89
C ARG A 154 -15.84 -12.96 40.02
N GLY A 155 -16.22 -13.78 39.03
CA GLY A 155 -17.36 -14.70 39.12
C GLY A 155 -16.96 -16.13 39.50
N ASN A 156 -17.92 -17.07 39.57
CA ASN A 156 -17.69 -18.53 39.70
C ASN A 156 -16.97 -19.16 38.48
N ALA A 157 -16.14 -18.38 37.77
CA ALA A 157 -15.40 -18.84 36.62
C ALA A 157 -14.24 -19.72 37.10
N ALA A 158 -14.27 -20.99 36.72
CA ALA A 158 -13.09 -21.85 36.79
C ALA A 158 -12.09 -21.35 35.73
N VAL A 159 -11.15 -20.52 36.15
CA VAL A 159 -10.01 -20.15 35.30
C VAL A 159 -9.05 -21.33 35.30
N ASN A 160 -9.10 -22.12 34.23
CA ASN A 160 -8.12 -23.17 33.98
C ASN A 160 -6.96 -22.54 33.19
N ALA A 161 -5.97 -22.02 33.91
CA ALA A 161 -4.79 -21.44 33.29
C ALA A 161 -3.68 -22.49 33.26
N LEU A 162 -3.15 -22.78 32.06
CA LEU A 162 -1.84 -23.41 31.94
C LEU A 162 -0.82 -22.31 32.25
N ILE A 163 -0.26 -22.35 33.44
CA ILE A 163 0.33 -21.17 34.07
C ILE A 163 1.82 -21.02 33.78
N ALA A 164 2.58 -22.11 33.69
CA ALA A 164 4.01 -22.03 33.35
C ALA A 164 4.55 -23.39 32.89
N THR A 165 5.41 -23.37 31.86
CA THR A 165 6.13 -24.54 31.33
C THR A 165 7.65 -24.47 31.51
N ASP A 166 8.19 -23.47 32.22
CA ASP A 166 9.64 -23.38 32.42
C ASP A 166 9.98 -22.56 33.68
N VAL A 167 10.26 -23.25 34.77
CA VAL A 167 10.72 -22.62 36.02
C VAL A 167 12.08 -23.17 36.42
N ASN A 168 13.10 -22.31 36.32
CA ASN A 168 14.39 -22.53 36.98
C ASN A 168 14.20 -22.66 38.50
N LEU A 169 15.18 -23.28 39.18
CA LEU A 169 15.25 -23.43 40.64
C LEU A 169 14.99 -22.09 41.34
N GLY A 170 13.79 -21.90 41.88
CA GLY A 170 13.32 -20.63 42.45
C GLY A 170 11.82 -20.67 42.74
N LEU A 171 11.34 -19.68 43.51
CA LEU A 171 9.94 -19.55 43.88
C LEU A 171 9.21 -18.65 42.86
N HIS A 172 8.10 -19.14 42.30
CA HIS A 172 7.39 -18.48 41.21
C HIS A 172 5.91 -18.29 41.53
N ASP A 173 5.34 -17.18 41.09
CA ASP A 173 3.92 -16.88 41.21
C ASP A 173 3.14 -17.71 40.18
N VAL A 174 2.36 -18.68 40.67
CA VAL A 174 1.58 -19.60 39.82
C VAL A 174 0.15 -19.08 39.68
N ILE A 175 -0.47 -18.66 40.79
CA ILE A 175 -1.81 -18.07 40.73
C ILE A 175 -1.77 -16.75 41.46
N SER A 176 -2.18 -15.66 40.82
CA SER A 176 -2.32 -14.35 41.45
C SER A 176 -3.76 -13.86 41.33
N LEU A 177 -4.41 -13.66 42.48
CA LEU A 177 -5.75 -13.09 42.56
C LEU A 177 -5.71 -11.75 43.30
N PRO A 178 -5.98 -10.62 42.62
CA PRO A 178 -6.07 -9.31 43.25
C PRO A 178 -7.08 -9.30 44.41
N GLY A 179 -6.65 -8.81 45.58
CA GLY A 179 -7.50 -8.72 46.77
C GLY A 179 -7.68 -10.03 47.54
N VAL A 180 -7.11 -11.15 47.05
CA VAL A 180 -7.05 -12.42 47.78
C VAL A 180 -5.60 -12.71 48.14
N GLY A 181 -4.75 -13.06 47.17
CA GLY A 181 -3.37 -13.46 47.42
C GLY A 181 -2.74 -14.14 46.22
N VAL A 182 -1.52 -14.62 46.42
CA VAL A 182 -0.71 -15.28 45.39
C VAL A 182 -0.32 -16.67 45.87
N VAL A 183 -0.63 -17.70 45.08
CA VAL A 183 -0.08 -19.05 45.28
C VAL A 183 1.21 -19.14 44.50
N ARG A 184 2.26 -19.57 45.19
CA ARG A 184 3.59 -19.72 44.64
C ARG A 184 4.02 -21.18 44.71
N ALA A 185 4.84 -21.56 43.74
CA ALA A 185 5.44 -22.88 43.70
C ALA A 185 6.92 -22.78 43.39
N SER A 186 7.70 -23.64 44.03
CA SER A 186 9.09 -23.87 43.68
C SER A 186 9.29 -25.34 43.36
N CYS A 187 10.12 -25.59 42.35
CA CYS A 187 10.49 -26.94 41.98
C CYS A 187 11.95 -27.23 42.31
N GLY A 188 12.15 -28.26 43.13
CA GLY A 188 13.44 -28.89 43.37
C GLY A 188 13.58 -30.18 42.56
N PHE A 189 14.74 -30.84 42.68
CA PHE A 189 15.04 -32.08 41.96
C PHE A 189 14.19 -33.28 42.39
N THR A 190 13.66 -33.27 43.61
CA THR A 190 12.94 -34.40 44.23
C THR A 190 11.73 -33.98 45.07
N SER A 191 11.43 -32.68 45.11
CA SER A 191 10.31 -32.13 45.88
C SER A 191 9.79 -30.88 45.21
N ILE A 192 8.48 -30.67 45.37
CA ILE A 192 7.79 -29.45 44.98
C ILE A 192 7.32 -28.79 46.26
N ALA A 193 7.55 -27.50 46.34
CA ALA A 193 7.23 -26.67 47.48
C ALA A 193 6.14 -25.68 47.06
N PHE A 194 5.12 -25.52 47.89
CA PHE A 194 4.02 -24.60 47.63
C PHE A 194 3.83 -23.70 48.83
N ASP A 195 3.58 -22.43 48.55
CA ASP A 195 3.19 -21.48 49.58
C ASP A 195 2.13 -20.52 49.05
N TYR A 196 1.49 -19.85 49.99
CA TYR A 196 0.52 -18.81 49.73
C TYR A 196 0.99 -17.51 50.38
N LYS A 197 1.06 -16.45 49.56
CA LYS A 197 1.33 -15.08 49.97
C LYS A 197 0.05 -14.28 50.02
N ASN A 198 -0.27 -13.72 51.19
CA ASN A 198 -1.45 -12.87 51.34
C ASN A 198 -1.19 -11.47 50.78
N THR A 199 -2.00 -11.02 49.83
CA THR A 199 -1.93 -9.66 49.25
C THR A 199 -3.27 -8.91 49.32
N SER A 200 -4.18 -9.35 50.19
CA SER A 200 -5.54 -8.81 50.28
C SER A 200 -5.70 -7.48 51.01
N GLY A 201 -4.65 -7.00 51.67
CA GLY A 201 -4.72 -5.81 52.54
C GLY A 201 -5.20 -6.10 53.97
N GLY A 202 -5.61 -7.33 54.29
CA GLY A 202 -6.00 -7.76 55.65
C GLY A 202 -5.45 -9.14 56.01
N SER A 203 -5.71 -9.64 57.22
CA SER A 203 -5.32 -11.02 57.60
C SER A 203 -6.26 -12.05 57.00
N GLN A 204 -5.72 -13.21 56.63
CA GLN A 204 -6.47 -14.33 56.11
C GLN A 204 -6.17 -15.62 56.85
N TYR A 205 -7.11 -16.55 56.79
CA TYR A 205 -6.96 -17.90 57.30
C TYR A 205 -6.76 -18.86 56.14
N VAL A 206 -5.65 -19.59 56.17
CA VAL A 206 -5.26 -20.51 55.11
C VAL A 206 -5.18 -21.93 55.66
N VAL A 207 -5.76 -22.86 54.91
CA VAL A 207 -5.66 -24.31 55.15
C VAL A 207 -5.16 -24.96 53.87
N GLN A 208 -4.15 -25.82 54.00
CA GLN A 208 -3.64 -26.60 52.88
C GLN A 208 -4.14 -28.03 53.00
N GLU A 209 -4.69 -28.57 51.92
CA GLU A 209 -5.12 -29.96 51.80
C GLU A 209 -4.22 -30.70 50.81
N ARG A 210 -3.72 -31.87 51.25
CA ARG A 210 -2.83 -32.73 50.46
C ARG A 210 -3.18 -34.19 50.72
N ALA A 211 -3.55 -34.93 49.66
CA ALA A 211 -3.95 -36.33 49.75
C ALA A 211 -5.05 -36.62 50.82
N GLY A 212 -5.90 -35.63 51.14
CA GLY A 212 -6.92 -35.73 52.20
C GLY A 212 -6.43 -35.44 53.63
N ALA A 213 -5.16 -35.05 53.82
CA ALA A 213 -4.63 -34.50 55.06
C ALA A 213 -4.65 -32.97 55.03
N TYR A 214 -4.97 -32.34 56.16
CA TYR A 214 -5.11 -30.88 56.29
C TYR A 214 -4.06 -30.31 57.24
N THR A 215 -3.53 -29.13 56.93
CA THR A 215 -2.75 -28.32 57.88
C THR A 215 -3.66 -27.66 58.91
N GLU A 216 -3.08 -27.16 60.00
CA GLU A 216 -3.81 -26.27 60.90
C GLU A 216 -4.14 -24.94 60.21
N PHE A 217 -5.11 -24.22 60.79
CA PHE A 217 -5.45 -22.87 60.39
C PHE A 217 -4.25 -21.95 60.62
N GLU A 218 -3.60 -21.53 59.53
CA GLU A 218 -2.54 -20.54 59.57
C GLU A 218 -3.16 -19.15 59.39
N ASN A 219 -2.94 -18.27 60.39
CA ASN A 219 -3.29 -16.87 60.24
C ASN A 219 -2.16 -16.15 59.50
N VAL A 220 -2.41 -15.81 58.24
CA VAL A 220 -1.43 -15.16 57.37
C VAL A 220 -1.76 -13.67 57.34
N ALA A 221 -0.90 -12.85 57.93
CA ALA A 221 -1.03 -11.39 57.88
C ALA A 221 -0.85 -10.88 56.43
N ASN A 222 -1.32 -9.66 56.14
CA ASN A 222 -1.08 -9.06 54.83
C ASN A 222 0.43 -8.95 54.54
N ASN A 223 0.84 -9.29 53.32
CA ASN A 223 2.22 -9.43 52.85
C ASN A 223 3.05 -10.52 53.54
N ALA A 224 2.44 -11.38 54.37
CA ALA A 224 3.07 -12.57 54.91
C ALA A 224 2.78 -13.79 54.02
N ASP A 225 3.61 -14.81 54.20
CA ASP A 225 3.59 -16.05 53.44
C ASP A 225 3.29 -17.21 54.39
N THR A 226 2.59 -18.24 53.92
CA THR A 226 2.49 -19.51 54.65
C THR A 226 3.83 -20.20 54.69
N THR A 227 4.05 -21.05 55.69
CA THR A 227 5.25 -21.88 55.72
C THR A 227 5.28 -22.83 54.52
N ASP A 228 6.43 -22.90 53.84
CA ASP A 228 6.65 -23.71 52.65
C ASP A 228 6.44 -25.20 52.95
N THR A 229 5.44 -25.82 52.32
CA THR A 229 5.17 -27.25 52.47
C THR A 229 5.83 -28.01 51.33
N ALA A 230 7.14 -28.23 51.49
CA ALA A 230 7.88 -29.15 50.62
C ALA A 230 7.23 -30.55 50.70
N ALA A 231 6.91 -31.11 49.54
CA ALA A 231 6.28 -32.41 49.50
C ALA A 231 6.95 -33.37 48.52
N THR A 232 7.08 -34.61 48.98
CA THR A 232 7.48 -35.77 48.19
C THR A 232 6.23 -36.57 47.89
N GLU A 233 5.58 -36.32 46.75
CA GLU A 233 4.37 -37.01 46.26
C GLU A 233 3.17 -37.09 47.25
N PRO A 234 1.94 -36.70 46.87
CA PRO A 234 1.45 -36.46 45.51
C PRO A 234 1.68 -35.05 44.96
N ASN A 235 1.68 -34.92 43.65
CA ASN A 235 1.94 -33.70 42.88
C ASN A 235 0.87 -32.59 42.94
N GLY A 236 0.05 -32.51 44.00
CA GLY A 236 -1.01 -31.50 44.11
C GLY A 236 -1.30 -31.04 45.54
N VAL A 237 -1.63 -29.76 45.69
CA VAL A 237 -2.08 -29.12 46.93
C VAL A 237 -3.34 -28.30 46.64
N THR A 238 -4.28 -28.32 47.58
CA THR A 238 -5.46 -27.45 47.55
C THR A 238 -5.37 -26.45 48.69
N PHE A 239 -5.33 -25.16 48.38
CA PHE A 239 -5.40 -24.09 49.37
C PHE A 239 -6.84 -23.64 49.54
N HIS A 240 -7.33 -23.67 50.78
CA HIS A 240 -8.61 -23.09 51.17
C HIS A 240 -8.32 -21.79 51.92
N VAL A 241 -8.73 -20.67 51.33
CA VAL A 241 -8.35 -19.34 51.80
C VAL A 241 -9.60 -18.56 52.15
N ALA A 242 -9.68 -18.05 53.38
CA ALA A 242 -10.83 -17.32 53.89
C ALA A 242 -10.42 -15.97 54.50
N GLY A 243 -11.17 -14.92 54.16
CA GLY A 243 -11.03 -13.61 54.79
C GLY A 243 -11.51 -13.59 56.24
N SER A 244 -11.20 -12.50 56.97
CA SER A 244 -11.68 -12.29 58.34
C SER A 244 -13.21 -12.36 58.40
N GLY A 245 -13.75 -13.43 59.01
CA GLY A 245 -15.20 -13.68 59.11
C GLY A 245 -15.75 -14.81 58.25
N PHE A 246 -14.94 -15.49 57.44
CA PHE A 246 -15.31 -16.70 56.66
C PHE A 246 -16.49 -16.51 55.68
N ALA A 247 -16.84 -15.27 55.34
CA ALA A 247 -17.97 -14.98 54.44
C ALA A 247 -17.69 -15.42 52.99
N ASN A 248 -16.43 -15.39 52.58
CA ASN A 248 -15.97 -15.78 51.25
C ASN A 248 -14.77 -16.72 51.38
N THR A 249 -14.87 -17.90 50.78
CA THR A 249 -13.77 -18.86 50.68
C THR A 249 -13.36 -18.99 49.22
N THR A 250 -12.07 -18.84 48.98
CA THR A 250 -11.45 -19.08 47.67
C THR A 250 -10.62 -20.36 47.78
N THR A 251 -10.92 -21.33 46.92
CA THR A 251 -10.16 -22.56 46.83
C THR A 251 -9.25 -22.51 45.61
N PHE A 252 -7.97 -22.75 45.83
CA PHE A 252 -6.98 -22.87 44.77
C PHE A 252 -6.55 -24.33 44.69
N ILE A 253 -6.63 -24.94 43.52
CA ILE A 253 -6.08 -26.26 43.28
C ILE A 253 -4.86 -26.08 42.41
N VAL A 254 -3.69 -26.47 42.91
CA VAL A 254 -2.44 -26.41 42.15
C VAL A 254 -1.86 -27.81 42.05
N HIS A 255 -1.69 -28.27 40.82
CA HIS A 255 -1.01 -29.49 40.47
C HIS A 255 0.30 -29.15 39.75
N ALA A 256 1.34 -29.91 40.02
CA ALA A 256 2.67 -29.70 39.48
C ALA A 256 3.30 -31.04 39.15
N ASP A 257 3.59 -31.30 37.88
CA ASP A 257 4.23 -32.55 37.47
C ASP A 257 5.75 -32.32 37.28
N ILE A 258 6.56 -33.19 37.91
CA ILE A 258 8.01 -33.24 37.65
C ILE A 258 8.16 -34.07 36.38
N ALA A 259 8.64 -33.46 35.29
CA ALA A 259 8.83 -34.15 34.01
C ALA A 259 9.62 -35.48 34.19
N ASN A 260 8.88 -36.59 34.16
CA ASN A 260 9.32 -37.99 34.22
C ASN A 260 10.80 -38.24 34.54
N GLY A 261 11.17 -38.19 35.82
CA GLY A 261 12.40 -38.82 36.34
C GLY A 261 13.74 -38.24 35.88
N THR A 262 13.77 -37.06 35.24
CA THR A 262 15.01 -36.36 34.90
C THR A 262 14.91 -34.89 35.25
N ALA A 263 15.98 -34.31 35.81
CA ALA A 263 16.07 -32.91 36.20
C ALA A 263 15.67 -31.98 35.04
N GLY A 264 14.42 -31.52 35.07
CA GLY A 264 13.79 -30.74 34.01
C GLY A 264 12.64 -29.90 34.56
N PRO A 265 12.14 -28.94 33.78
CA PRO A 265 11.16 -27.96 34.24
C PRO A 265 9.86 -28.63 34.70
N CYS A 266 9.32 -28.17 35.82
CA CYS A 266 7.99 -28.58 36.26
C CYS A 266 6.92 -27.91 35.41
N VAL A 267 5.87 -28.67 35.14
CA VAL A 267 4.66 -28.14 34.50
C VAL A 267 3.63 -27.89 35.60
N TYR A 268 3.24 -26.62 35.77
CA TYR A 268 2.21 -26.25 36.74
C TYR A 268 0.85 -26.06 36.07
N GLN A 269 -0.17 -26.67 36.67
CA GLN A 269 -1.56 -26.47 36.34
C GLN A 269 -2.30 -25.96 37.57
N GLY A 270 -2.93 -24.80 37.42
CA GLY A 270 -3.66 -24.15 38.50
C GLY A 270 -5.11 -23.96 38.10
N THR A 271 -6.02 -24.36 38.97
CA THR A 271 -7.45 -24.10 38.85
C THR A 271 -7.90 -23.27 40.03
N ILE A 272 -8.58 -22.16 39.74
CA ILE A 272 -9.24 -21.34 40.75
C ILE A 272 -10.69 -21.81 40.85
N ILE A 273 -11.13 -22.13 42.07
CA ILE A 273 -12.52 -22.40 42.39
C ILE A 273 -12.94 -21.35 43.42
N SER A 274 -13.61 -20.29 42.95
CA SER A 274 -14.28 -19.35 43.84
C SER A 274 -15.65 -19.90 44.21
N SER A 275 -15.89 -20.18 45.48
CA SER A 275 -17.23 -20.46 45.98
C SER A 275 -17.78 -19.22 46.65
N ALA A 276 -18.43 -18.35 45.88
CA ALA A 276 -19.36 -17.39 46.47
C ALA A 276 -20.65 -18.16 46.80
N GLY A 277 -20.81 -18.63 48.04
CA GLY A 277 -22.05 -19.27 48.44
C GLY A 277 -22.02 -19.97 49.79
N THR A 278 -22.80 -19.45 50.72
CA THR A 278 -23.28 -20.10 51.96
C THR A 278 -24.20 -21.30 51.66
N GLY A 279 -23.68 -22.32 50.98
CA GLY A 279 -24.44 -23.50 50.59
C GLY A 279 -23.57 -24.74 50.45
N ALA A 280 -23.52 -25.54 51.52
CA ALA A 280 -23.34 -27.00 51.64
C ALA A 280 -22.47 -27.84 50.65
N GLY A 281 -21.70 -27.25 49.73
CA GLY A 281 -20.93 -27.98 48.71
C GLY A 281 -19.55 -27.42 48.40
N ALA A 282 -19.23 -26.21 48.84
CA ALA A 282 -17.85 -25.78 49.03
C ALA A 282 -17.39 -26.31 50.39
N ALA A 283 -16.13 -26.74 50.54
CA ALA A 283 -15.58 -27.13 51.83
C ALA A 283 -15.72 -25.96 52.81
N ALA A 284 -16.84 -25.96 53.53
CA ALA A 284 -17.17 -24.95 54.50
C ALA A 284 -16.23 -25.16 55.67
N VAL A 285 -15.14 -24.41 55.68
CA VAL A 285 -14.55 -23.93 56.92
C VAL A 285 -15.64 -23.08 57.59
N SER A 286 -16.59 -23.78 58.22
CA SER A 286 -17.59 -23.19 59.07
C SER A 286 -17.08 -23.29 60.49
N ARG A 287 -17.22 -22.20 61.23
CA ARG A 287 -16.90 -22.11 62.65
C ARG A 287 -17.58 -23.26 63.39
N SER A 288 -16.81 -24.25 63.82
CA SER A 288 -17.13 -24.94 65.07
C SER A 288 -16.37 -24.21 66.17
N ALA A 289 -17.08 -23.92 67.25
CA ALA A 289 -16.70 -23.02 68.35
C ALA A 289 -15.26 -23.20 68.87
N GLU A 290 -14.72 -22.12 69.47
CA GLU A 290 -13.43 -22.07 70.19
C GLU A 290 -12.95 -23.45 70.68
N PRO A 291 -11.85 -24.01 70.14
CA PRO A 291 -11.31 -25.24 70.69
C PRO A 291 -10.71 -24.92 72.05
N THR A 292 -11.31 -25.48 73.10
CA THR A 292 -10.59 -25.67 74.36
C THR A 292 -9.35 -26.52 74.05
N ALA A 293 -8.20 -26.13 74.61
CA ALA A 293 -6.89 -26.68 74.26
C ALA A 293 -6.87 -28.23 74.25
N GLY A 294 -6.51 -28.82 73.10
CA GLY A 294 -6.11 -30.22 73.00
C GLY A 294 -7.01 -31.18 72.20
N GLN A 295 -8.04 -30.73 71.46
CA GLN A 295 -8.77 -31.61 70.53
C GLN A 295 -8.94 -30.99 69.14
N ARG A 296 -8.73 -31.81 68.10
CA ARG A 296 -8.80 -31.41 66.68
C ARG A 296 -9.97 -32.12 66.00
N THR A 297 -10.77 -31.36 65.26
CA THR A 297 -11.91 -31.91 64.52
C THR A 297 -11.66 -31.75 63.03
N VAL A 298 -11.70 -32.85 62.27
CA VAL A 298 -11.55 -32.84 60.82
C VAL A 298 -12.87 -33.28 60.19
N THR A 299 -13.36 -32.46 59.25
CA THR A 299 -14.62 -32.72 58.54
C THR A 299 -14.33 -33.01 57.08
N ARG A 300 -14.78 -34.16 56.58
CA ARG A 300 -14.70 -34.55 55.17
C ARG A 300 -16.10 -34.86 54.65
N GLY A 301 -16.62 -34.03 53.74
CA GLY A 301 -18.00 -34.14 53.27
C GLY A 301 -19.00 -33.93 54.41
N SER A 302 -20.04 -34.77 54.52
CA SER A 302 -21.01 -34.69 55.62
C SER A 302 -20.55 -35.36 56.93
N THR A 303 -19.31 -35.85 57.00
CA THR A 303 -18.84 -36.68 58.10
C THR A 303 -17.76 -35.93 58.89
N THR A 304 -18.03 -35.70 60.17
CA THR A 304 -17.11 -35.08 61.12
C THR A 304 -16.48 -36.15 61.99
N ARG A 305 -15.15 -36.16 62.11
CA ARG A 305 -14.45 -37.07 63.03
C ARG A 305 -13.50 -36.27 63.94
N VAL A 306 -13.63 -36.51 65.25
CA VAL A 306 -12.75 -35.94 66.28
C VAL A 306 -11.52 -36.82 66.38
N ILE A 307 -10.34 -36.23 66.26
CA ILE A 307 -9.06 -36.93 66.44
C ILE A 307 -8.39 -36.31 67.66
N GLY A 308 -8.04 -37.17 68.62
CA GLY A 308 -7.32 -36.81 69.83
C GLY A 308 -5.84 -36.59 69.57
#